data_AF-A0A2V8D6D9-F1
#
_entry.id   AF-A0A2V8D6D9-F1
#
_cell.length_a   1.000
_cell.length_b   1.000
_cell.length_c   1.000
_cell.angle_alpha   90.00
_cell.angle_beta   90.00
_cell.angle_gamma   90.00
#
_symmetry.space_group_name_H-M   'P 1'
#
loop_
_entity.id
_entity.type
_entity.pdbx_description
1 polymer ?
#
loop_
_entity_poly.entity_id
_entity_poly.type
_entity_poly.pdbx_seq_one_letter_code
_entity_poly.pdbx_strand_id
1 'polypeptide(L)'
;MAHQPLSLRRAGLVSVLTVSLHLVASGIAAAQGNSSTQLRRFVDQQVGGIQKMMVPAHNTELPQPRLANGSPDPQFQTTEAKRYLGKLLFHEPARATRIIPEFGGILEHGGSASCGTCHLGEAASKSGTLLNFATGGEGRGYTDADGNFIARRRPLPDLPILRQTPLFPGDARVDALPTLTDIYKLADGTTEVNTPARGRRPLPGDTTDTRPAAIQLLATG
;
A
#
# COMPACT_ATOMS: atom_id res chain seq x y z
N MET A 1 40.19 64.76 38.44
CA MET A 1 40.96 65.67 37.57
C MET A 1 42.40 65.67 38.04
N ALA A 2 43.32 65.06 37.29
CA ALA A 2 44.74 65.44 37.15
C ALA A 2 45.46 64.41 36.27
N HIS A 3 46.31 64.93 35.39
CA HIS A 3 46.98 64.29 34.26
C HIS A 3 48.17 63.38 34.64
N GLN A 4 48.54 62.50 33.69
CA GLN A 4 49.66 61.52 33.68
C GLN A 4 51.06 62.15 33.93
N PRO A 5 52.12 61.34 34.20
CA PRO A 5 52.98 60.88 33.08
C PRO A 5 53.71 59.49 33.23
N LEU A 6 53.98 58.90 32.05
CA LEU A 6 55.16 58.15 31.57
C LEU A 6 56.02 57.25 32.51
N SER A 7 56.21 55.98 32.11
CA SER A 7 57.55 55.43 31.84
C SER A 7 57.51 54.05 31.16
N LEU A 8 58.20 53.98 30.01
CA LEU A 8 58.61 52.78 29.28
C LEU A 8 59.25 51.71 30.18
N ARG A 9 59.02 50.42 29.86
CA ARG A 9 60.12 49.45 29.58
C ARG A 9 59.70 48.41 28.54
N ARG A 10 60.67 48.12 27.67
CA ARG A 10 60.65 47.29 26.47
C ARG A 10 60.74 45.78 26.78
N ALA A 11 60.36 44.99 25.76
CA ALA A 11 61.09 43.85 25.17
C ALA A 11 60.46 42.45 25.31
N GLY A 12 60.43 41.75 24.16
CA GLY A 12 60.12 40.31 23.99
C GLY A 12 58.88 40.07 23.11
N LEU A 13 58.89 40.29 21.79
CA LEU A 13 59.45 39.50 20.69
C LEU A 13 58.77 38.12 20.47
N VAL A 14 58.39 37.90 19.21
CA VAL A 14 58.08 36.63 18.49
C VAL A 14 56.60 36.29 18.25
N SER A 15 56.17 36.71 17.07
CA SER A 15 55.26 36.08 16.11
C SER A 15 54.77 34.65 16.36
N VAL A 16 53.45 34.44 16.22
CA VAL A 16 52.92 33.34 15.41
C VAL A 16 51.72 33.84 14.58
N LEU A 17 51.86 33.67 13.29
CA LEU A 17 50.96 33.97 12.19
C LEU A 17 49.75 33.02 12.23
N THR A 18 48.52 33.51 12.44
CA THR A 18 47.29 32.73 12.23
C THR A 18 46.63 33.13 10.91
N VAL A 19 47.04 32.47 9.84
CA VAL A 19 46.26 32.40 8.58
C VAL A 19 45.73 30.97 8.48
N SER A 20 44.53 30.74 8.98
CA SER A 20 43.81 29.47 8.81
C SER A 20 42.80 29.60 7.67
N LEU A 21 43.34 29.37 6.48
CA LEU A 21 42.76 28.74 5.30
C LEU A 21 41.26 28.38 5.40
N HIS A 22 40.41 29.18 4.73
CA HIS A 22 39.03 28.81 4.40
C HIS A 22 39.05 27.72 3.33
N LEU A 23 39.17 26.46 3.74
CA LEU A 23 38.91 25.32 2.88
C LEU A 23 37.42 24.99 2.91
N VAL A 24 36.73 25.50 1.90
CA VAL A 24 35.58 24.89 1.19
C VAL A 24 35.11 23.56 1.80
N ALA A 25 34.27 23.64 2.83
CA ALA A 25 33.34 22.58 3.16
C ALA A 25 32.13 22.76 2.24
N SER A 26 32.34 22.50 0.94
CA SER A 26 31.25 22.03 0.09
C SER A 26 30.76 20.75 0.74
N GLY A 27 29.70 20.88 1.54
CA GLY A 27 28.94 19.74 2.02
C GLY A 27 28.49 18.98 0.80
N ILE A 28 29.23 17.92 0.49
CA ILE A 28 28.79 16.88 -0.41
C ILE A 28 27.48 16.40 0.22
N ALA A 29 26.35 16.82 -0.35
CA ALA A 29 25.09 16.15 -0.11
C ALA A 29 25.33 14.70 -0.54
N ALA A 30 25.70 13.86 0.42
CA ALA A 30 25.85 12.44 0.20
C ALA A 30 24.52 12.00 -0.39
N ALA A 31 24.52 11.56 -1.64
CA ALA A 31 23.35 11.03 -2.31
C ALA A 31 22.68 10.04 -1.34
N GLN A 32 21.52 10.40 -0.78
CA GLN A 32 20.74 9.49 0.03
C GLN A 32 20.35 8.32 -0.88
N GLY A 33 21.13 7.24 -0.84
CA GLY A 33 20.81 6.01 -1.53
C GLY A 33 19.39 5.57 -1.18
N ASN A 34 18.66 5.05 -2.17
CA ASN A 34 17.35 4.45 -1.95
C ASN A 34 17.50 3.01 -1.44
N SER A 35 18.29 2.78 -0.38
CA SER A 35 18.48 1.45 0.18
C SER A 35 17.34 1.05 1.12
N SER A 36 17.04 -0.25 1.17
CA SER A 36 16.06 -0.82 2.11
C SER A 36 16.40 -0.50 3.58
N THR A 37 17.69 -0.41 3.91
CA THR A 37 18.17 -0.03 5.25
C THR A 37 17.84 1.42 5.58
N GLN A 38 18.04 2.35 4.64
CA GLN A 38 17.69 3.76 4.82
C GLN A 38 16.18 3.94 4.96
N LEU A 39 15.39 3.27 4.12
CA LEU A 39 13.94 3.28 4.23
C LEU A 39 13.48 2.73 5.59
N ARG A 40 14.04 1.59 6.03
CA ARG A 40 13.66 0.98 7.31
C ARG A 40 14.02 1.86 8.50
N ARG A 41 15.18 2.54 8.47
CA ARG A 41 15.58 3.53 9.48
C ARG A 41 14.66 4.74 9.48
N PHE A 42 14.27 5.23 8.31
CA PHE A 42 13.31 6.32 8.19
C PHE A 42 11.96 5.93 8.81
N VAL A 43 11.40 4.75 8.44
CA VAL A 43 10.14 4.25 9.02
C VAL A 43 10.25 4.09 10.53
N ASP A 44 11.34 3.48 11.03
CA ASP A 44 11.63 3.32 12.46
C ASP A 44 11.55 4.66 13.21
N GLN A 45 12.18 5.70 12.68
CA GLN A 45 12.13 7.06 13.26
C GLN A 45 10.71 7.65 13.23
N GLN A 46 9.98 7.49 12.12
CA GLN A 46 8.63 8.05 11.97
C GLN A 46 7.61 7.42 12.94
N VAL A 47 7.70 6.12 13.18
CA VAL A 47 6.77 5.41 14.07
C VAL A 47 7.24 5.38 15.53
N GLY A 48 8.43 5.91 15.81
CA GLY A 48 9.05 5.92 17.14
C GLY A 48 9.46 4.53 17.62
N GLY A 49 10.08 3.74 16.72
CA GLY A 49 10.60 2.39 16.94
C GLY A 49 9.87 1.33 16.10
N ILE A 50 10.59 0.63 15.22
CA ILE A 50 10.07 -0.39 14.30
C ILE A 50 9.39 -1.55 15.04
N GLN A 51 9.74 -1.76 16.30
CA GLN A 51 9.12 -2.75 17.19
C GLN A 51 7.61 -2.52 17.33
N LYS A 52 7.13 -1.27 17.21
CA LYS A 52 5.70 -0.93 17.22
C LYS A 52 4.94 -1.40 15.99
N MET A 53 5.65 -1.68 14.90
CA MET A 53 5.08 -2.22 13.65
C MET A 53 5.19 -3.74 13.58
N MET A 54 5.81 -4.38 14.58
CA MET A 54 5.92 -5.83 14.64
C MET A 54 4.67 -6.41 15.31
N VAL A 55 4.19 -7.53 14.77
CA VAL A 55 3.17 -8.33 15.44
C VAL A 55 3.80 -8.92 16.71
N PRO A 56 3.19 -8.77 17.90
CA PRO A 56 3.69 -9.34 19.14
C PRO A 56 3.86 -10.86 19.07
N ALA A 57 4.73 -11.41 19.93
CA ALA A 57 5.01 -12.84 19.96
C ALA A 57 3.81 -13.65 20.48
N HIS A 58 2.97 -13.04 21.33
CA HIS A 58 1.85 -13.70 21.98
C HIS A 58 0.53 -12.97 21.72
N ASN A 59 -0.55 -13.74 21.50
CA ASN A 59 -1.88 -13.18 21.25
C ASN A 59 -2.40 -12.31 22.41
N THR A 60 -1.96 -12.57 23.64
CA THR A 60 -2.32 -11.79 24.84
C THR A 60 -1.79 -10.36 24.81
N GLU A 61 -0.80 -10.08 23.96
CA GLU A 61 -0.17 -8.77 23.78
C GLU A 61 -0.81 -7.97 22.64
N LEU A 62 -1.68 -8.60 21.83
CA LEU A 62 -2.42 -7.91 20.79
C LEU A 62 -3.44 -6.96 21.42
N PRO A 63 -3.58 -5.71 20.92
CA PRO A 63 -4.67 -4.84 21.34
C PRO A 63 -6.03 -5.51 21.16
N GLN A 64 -6.79 -5.66 22.24
CA GLN A 64 -8.13 -6.24 22.22
C GLN A 64 -9.16 -5.16 22.55
N PRO A 65 -10.33 -5.16 21.88
CA PRO A 65 -11.51 -4.44 22.36
C PRO A 65 -11.80 -4.82 23.82
N ARG A 66 -12.17 -3.82 24.63
CA ARG A 66 -12.49 -4.00 26.05
C ARG A 66 -13.95 -3.67 26.29
N LEU A 67 -14.58 -4.42 27.20
CA LEU A 67 -15.89 -4.12 27.74
C LEU A 67 -15.82 -2.87 28.64
N ALA A 68 -16.97 -2.32 29.02
CA ALA A 68 -17.06 -1.14 29.89
C ALA A 68 -16.36 -1.34 31.26
N ASN A 69 -16.27 -2.58 31.72
CA ASN A 69 -15.56 -2.95 32.95
C ASN A 69 -14.03 -3.11 32.77
N GLY A 70 -13.49 -2.80 31.57
CA GLY A 70 -12.08 -2.89 31.24
C GLY A 70 -11.55 -4.29 30.91
N SER A 71 -12.35 -5.35 31.07
CA SER A 71 -11.96 -6.72 30.68
C SER A 71 -11.96 -6.87 29.15
N PRO A 72 -11.12 -7.76 28.57
CA PRO A 72 -11.16 -8.06 27.14
C PRO A 72 -12.53 -8.60 26.73
N ASP A 73 -13.03 -8.15 25.58
CA ASP A 73 -14.29 -8.64 25.03
C ASP A 73 -14.12 -10.08 24.52
N PRO A 74 -14.85 -11.08 25.09
CA PRO A 74 -14.75 -12.48 24.69
C PRO A 74 -15.07 -12.74 23.21
N GLN A 75 -15.85 -11.87 22.57
CA GLN A 75 -16.16 -11.96 21.15
C GLN A 75 -14.89 -11.85 20.30
N PHE A 76 -13.98 -10.93 20.67
CA PHE A 76 -12.74 -10.65 19.95
C PHE A 76 -11.54 -11.43 20.46
N GLN A 77 -11.67 -12.09 21.62
CA GLN A 77 -10.61 -12.92 22.16
C GLN A 77 -10.09 -13.90 21.12
N THR A 78 -8.78 -13.83 20.84
CA THR A 78 -8.09 -14.72 19.91
C THR A 78 -7.78 -16.04 20.60
N THR A 79 -8.38 -17.12 20.11
CA THR A 79 -8.06 -18.50 20.52
C THR A 79 -7.37 -19.22 19.37
N GLU A 80 -6.70 -20.34 19.68
CA GLU A 80 -6.05 -21.14 18.65
C GLU A 80 -7.04 -21.69 17.62
N ALA A 81 -8.23 -22.10 18.07
CA ALA A 81 -9.31 -22.53 17.19
C ALA A 81 -9.78 -21.40 16.25
N LYS A 82 -9.98 -20.18 16.77
CA LYS A 82 -10.34 -19.01 15.94
C LYS A 82 -9.22 -18.65 14.96
N ARG A 83 -7.96 -18.67 15.40
CA ARG A 83 -6.79 -18.42 14.54
C ARG A 83 -6.73 -19.41 13.39
N TYR A 84 -6.87 -20.70 13.70
CA TYR A 84 -6.81 -21.76 12.70
C TYR A 84 -7.98 -21.69 11.71
N LEU A 85 -9.21 -21.51 12.22
CA LEU A 85 -10.39 -21.31 11.38
C LEU A 85 -10.23 -20.07 10.48
N GLY A 86 -9.74 -18.97 11.02
CA GLY A 86 -9.45 -17.75 10.26
C GLY A 86 -8.45 -18.00 9.14
N LYS A 87 -7.38 -18.77 9.40
CA LYS A 87 -6.42 -19.18 8.36
C LYS A 87 -7.08 -19.99 7.25
N LEU A 88 -7.95 -20.94 7.58
CA LEU A 88 -8.70 -21.71 6.58
C LEU A 88 -9.61 -20.80 5.76
N LEU A 89 -10.43 -19.97 6.41
CA LEU A 89 -11.36 -19.05 5.75
C LEU A 89 -10.63 -18.02 4.86
N PHE A 90 -9.45 -17.57 5.26
CA PHE A 90 -8.64 -16.65 4.47
C PHE A 90 -8.23 -17.24 3.11
N HIS A 91 -8.08 -18.56 3.06
CA HIS A 91 -7.73 -19.28 1.83
C HIS A 91 -8.92 -19.98 1.17
N GLU A 92 -10.09 -20.00 1.80
CA GLU A 92 -11.32 -20.66 1.32
C GLU A 92 -11.98 -19.83 0.21
N PRO A 93 -11.89 -20.25 -1.06
CA PRO A 93 -12.43 -19.42 -2.12
C PRO A 93 -13.95 -19.55 -2.27
N ALA A 94 -14.57 -20.66 -1.83
CA ALA A 94 -16.01 -20.86 -1.97
C ALA A 94 -16.85 -19.86 -1.15
N ARG A 95 -16.24 -19.21 -0.15
CA ARG A 95 -16.92 -18.29 0.78
C ARG A 95 -16.42 -16.85 0.71
N ALA A 96 -15.32 -16.60 0.01
CA ALA A 96 -14.64 -15.31 0.05
C ALA A 96 -15.24 -14.25 -0.88
N THR A 97 -15.88 -14.67 -1.98
CA THR A 97 -16.41 -13.73 -2.98
C THR A 97 -17.91 -13.87 -3.14
N ARG A 98 -18.65 -12.82 -2.79
CA ARG A 98 -20.04 -12.65 -3.20
C ARG A 98 -20.06 -12.07 -4.61
N ILE A 99 -20.48 -12.86 -5.58
CA ILE A 99 -20.62 -12.42 -6.97
C ILE A 99 -22.04 -11.88 -7.16
N ILE A 100 -22.14 -10.69 -7.75
CA ILE A 100 -23.42 -10.03 -8.03
C ILE A 100 -23.52 -9.83 -9.55
N PRO A 101 -24.31 -10.66 -10.27
CA PRO A 101 -24.39 -10.63 -11.74
C PRO A 101 -24.81 -9.27 -12.31
N GLU A 102 -25.68 -8.56 -11.59
CA GLU A 102 -26.18 -7.25 -11.98
C GLU A 102 -25.06 -6.21 -12.10
N PHE A 103 -23.96 -6.40 -11.36
CA PHE A 103 -22.74 -5.57 -11.43
C PHE A 103 -21.65 -6.16 -12.33
N GLY A 104 -21.97 -7.16 -13.16
CA GLY A 104 -21.06 -7.75 -14.15
C GLY A 104 -20.28 -8.94 -13.62
N GLY A 105 -20.69 -9.50 -12.48
CA GLY A 105 -20.12 -10.72 -11.95
C GLY A 105 -20.49 -11.95 -12.78
N ILE A 106 -19.52 -12.83 -13.02
CA ILE A 106 -19.70 -14.12 -13.71
C ILE A 106 -19.77 -15.22 -12.64
N LEU A 107 -20.95 -15.83 -12.44
CA LEU A 107 -21.19 -16.78 -11.34
C LEU A 107 -20.34 -18.05 -11.48
N GLU A 108 -20.03 -18.44 -12.70
CA GLU A 108 -19.21 -19.60 -13.06
C GLU A 108 -17.78 -19.50 -12.53
N HIS A 109 -17.31 -18.28 -12.26
CA HIS A 109 -16.01 -18.04 -11.63
C HIS A 109 -16.10 -17.93 -10.10
N GLY A 110 -17.26 -18.21 -9.51
CA GLY A 110 -17.41 -18.42 -8.08
C GLY A 110 -16.42 -19.44 -7.55
N GLY A 111 -15.73 -19.12 -6.46
CA GLY A 111 -14.70 -20.01 -5.92
C GLY A 111 -13.34 -19.94 -6.61
N SER A 112 -13.10 -18.99 -7.52
CA SER A 112 -11.76 -18.76 -8.10
C SER A 112 -10.85 -17.88 -7.25
N ALA A 113 -11.37 -17.25 -6.18
CA ALA A 113 -10.62 -16.28 -5.39
C ALA A 113 -10.91 -16.36 -3.89
N SER A 114 -9.89 -16.05 -3.08
CA SER A 114 -9.95 -15.94 -1.62
C SER A 114 -9.22 -14.70 -1.12
N CYS A 115 -9.19 -14.40 0.18
CA CYS A 115 -8.35 -13.30 0.69
C CYS A 115 -6.87 -13.54 0.33
N GLY A 116 -6.42 -14.79 0.44
CA GLY A 116 -5.07 -15.23 0.07
C GLY A 116 -4.75 -15.15 -1.43
N THR A 117 -5.73 -14.78 -2.27
CA THR A 117 -5.47 -14.49 -3.68
C THR A 117 -4.79 -13.13 -3.87
N CYS A 118 -5.15 -12.15 -3.04
CA CYS A 118 -4.58 -10.80 -3.10
C CYS A 118 -3.60 -10.47 -1.97
N HIS A 119 -3.57 -11.27 -0.91
CA HIS A 119 -2.72 -11.06 0.25
C HIS A 119 -1.75 -12.22 0.41
N LEU A 120 -0.64 -12.16 -0.33
CA LEU A 120 0.37 -13.22 -0.36
C LEU A 120 1.34 -13.07 0.80
N GLY A 121 1.49 -14.10 1.63
CA GLY A 121 2.43 -14.07 2.76
C GLY A 121 3.87 -13.80 2.32
N GLU A 122 4.29 -14.36 1.18
CA GLU A 122 5.60 -14.18 0.57
C GLU A 122 5.84 -12.75 0.07
N ALA A 123 4.77 -11.98 -0.15
CA ALA A 123 4.83 -10.57 -0.52
C ALA A 123 4.35 -9.65 0.63
N ALA A 124 4.59 -10.06 1.88
CA ALA A 124 4.20 -9.31 3.09
C ALA A 124 2.70 -8.96 3.12
N SER A 125 1.86 -9.95 2.78
CA SER A 125 0.40 -9.83 2.69
C SER A 125 -0.09 -8.81 1.64
N LYS A 126 0.74 -8.50 0.65
CA LYS A 126 0.36 -7.74 -0.55
C LYS A 126 0.17 -8.68 -1.75
N SER A 127 -0.27 -8.14 -2.88
CA SER A 127 -0.44 -8.87 -4.14
C SER A 127 0.86 -9.37 -4.73
N GLY A 128 1.99 -8.71 -4.43
CA GLY A 128 3.28 -8.97 -5.08
C GLY A 128 3.37 -8.46 -6.54
N THR A 129 2.27 -7.97 -7.10
CA THR A 129 2.15 -7.39 -8.44
C THR A 129 1.40 -6.07 -8.39
N LEU A 130 1.62 -5.18 -9.36
CA LEU A 130 0.93 -3.88 -9.43
C LEU A 130 -0.58 -4.06 -9.61
N LEU A 131 -0.97 -4.97 -10.51
CA LEU A 131 -2.35 -5.35 -10.77
C LEU A 131 -2.56 -6.79 -10.32
N ASN A 132 -3.70 -7.06 -9.70
CA ASN A 132 -4.04 -8.40 -9.26
C ASN A 132 -5.51 -8.70 -9.55
N PHE A 133 -5.79 -9.97 -9.82
CA PHE A 133 -7.11 -10.45 -10.20
C PHE A 133 -7.65 -11.28 -9.06
N ALA A 134 -8.80 -10.87 -8.51
CA ALA A 134 -9.57 -11.68 -7.59
C ALA A 134 -10.33 -12.75 -8.40
N THR A 135 -11.66 -12.68 -8.45
CA THR A 135 -12.49 -13.58 -9.25
C THR A 135 -12.13 -13.48 -10.73
N GLY A 136 -12.03 -14.62 -11.40
CA GLY A 136 -11.58 -14.68 -12.80
C GLY A 136 -10.07 -14.69 -12.96
N GLY A 137 -9.30 -14.66 -11.87
CA GLY A 137 -7.84 -14.74 -11.89
C GLY A 137 -7.31 -16.08 -11.41
N GLU A 138 -6.28 -16.61 -12.07
CA GLU A 138 -5.58 -17.82 -11.62
C GLU A 138 -4.09 -17.58 -11.38
N GLY A 139 -3.51 -18.47 -10.57
CA GLY A 139 -2.12 -18.42 -10.14
C GLY A 139 -1.92 -17.72 -8.79
N ARG A 140 -0.71 -17.85 -8.25
CA ARG A 140 -0.24 -17.20 -7.01
C ARG A 140 1.18 -16.68 -7.21
N GLY A 141 1.98 -17.48 -7.90
CA GLY A 141 3.40 -17.28 -8.12
C GLY A 141 4.13 -18.61 -8.07
N TYR A 142 5.45 -18.56 -8.14
CA TYR A 142 6.32 -19.71 -7.91
C TYR A 142 7.58 -19.24 -7.18
N THR A 143 8.20 -20.15 -6.44
CA THR A 143 9.55 -19.92 -5.90
C THR A 143 10.54 -20.52 -6.88
N ASP A 144 11.53 -19.73 -7.32
CA ASP A 144 12.58 -20.21 -8.21
C ASP A 144 13.61 -21.09 -7.47
N ALA A 145 14.60 -21.59 -8.21
CA ALA A 145 15.64 -22.46 -7.66
C ALA A 145 16.54 -21.76 -6.62
N ASP A 146 16.60 -20.42 -6.65
CA ASP A 146 17.40 -19.61 -5.74
C ASP A 146 16.61 -19.19 -4.48
N GLY A 147 15.33 -19.60 -4.39
CA GLY A 147 14.45 -19.31 -3.27
C GLY A 147 13.68 -17.99 -3.37
N ASN A 148 13.74 -17.30 -4.51
CA ASN A 148 12.99 -16.05 -4.72
C ASN A 148 11.54 -16.35 -5.08
N PHE A 149 10.60 -15.74 -4.37
CA PHE A 149 9.19 -15.83 -4.72
C PHE A 149 8.84 -14.81 -5.82
N ILE A 150 8.34 -15.32 -6.94
CA ILE A 150 7.89 -14.52 -8.08
C ILE A 150 6.37 -14.60 -8.12
N ALA A 151 5.72 -13.51 -7.67
CA ALA A 151 4.27 -13.40 -7.72
C ALA A 151 3.79 -13.42 -9.18
N ARG A 152 2.80 -14.27 -9.47
CA ARG A 152 2.24 -14.38 -10.81
C ARG A 152 0.75 -14.69 -10.73
N ARG A 153 -0.03 -13.82 -11.36
CA ARG A 153 -1.42 -14.06 -11.69
C ARG A 153 -1.71 -13.69 -13.13
N ARG A 154 -2.69 -14.36 -13.71
CA ARG A 154 -3.23 -14.05 -15.03
C ARG A 154 -4.75 -14.15 -15.02
N PRO A 155 -5.45 -13.47 -15.95
CA PRO A 155 -6.85 -13.75 -16.20
C PRO A 155 -7.03 -15.21 -16.60
N LEU A 156 -8.15 -15.81 -16.20
CA LEU A 156 -8.56 -17.12 -16.69
C LEU A 156 -8.73 -17.08 -18.22
N PRO A 157 -8.32 -18.15 -18.94
CA PRO A 157 -8.29 -18.15 -20.40
C PRO A 157 -9.68 -18.19 -21.05
N ASP A 158 -10.71 -18.57 -20.31
CA ASP A 158 -12.11 -18.66 -20.75
C ASP A 158 -12.90 -17.36 -20.51
N LEU A 159 -12.26 -16.32 -19.94
CA LEU A 159 -12.89 -15.01 -19.81
C LEU A 159 -13.15 -14.39 -21.20
N PRO A 160 -14.30 -13.72 -21.39
CA PRO A 160 -14.65 -13.12 -22.66
C PRO A 160 -13.71 -11.96 -23.00
N ILE A 161 -13.18 -11.98 -24.22
CA ILE A 161 -12.40 -10.88 -24.79
C ILE A 161 -13.38 -9.81 -25.29
N LEU A 162 -13.37 -8.65 -24.63
CA LEU A 162 -14.31 -7.55 -24.96
C LEU A 162 -13.75 -6.59 -26.01
N ARG A 163 -12.42 -6.48 -26.13
CA ARG A 163 -11.77 -5.58 -27.08
C ARG A 163 -10.86 -6.35 -28.04
N GLN A 164 -10.91 -6.00 -29.31
CA GLN A 164 -10.07 -6.64 -30.33
C GLN A 164 -8.67 -6.00 -30.42
N THR A 165 -8.56 -4.72 -30.04
CA THR A 165 -7.33 -3.93 -30.12
C THR A 165 -6.71 -3.74 -28.72
N PRO A 166 -5.43 -4.10 -28.51
CA PRO A 166 -4.74 -3.89 -27.23
C PRO A 166 -4.46 -2.40 -26.97
N LEU A 167 -4.50 -1.98 -25.70
CA LEU A 167 -4.15 -0.60 -25.30
C LEU A 167 -2.63 -0.40 -25.16
N PHE A 168 -1.90 -1.45 -24.77
CA PHE A 168 -0.46 -1.43 -24.57
C PHE A 168 0.16 -2.82 -24.85
N PRO A 169 1.47 -2.91 -25.10
CA PRO A 169 2.15 -4.20 -25.26
C PRO A 169 1.97 -5.09 -24.01
N GLY A 170 1.37 -6.27 -24.18
CA GLY A 170 1.05 -7.20 -23.09
C GLY A 170 -0.37 -7.10 -22.53
N ASP A 171 -1.23 -6.24 -23.08
CA ASP A 171 -2.67 -6.21 -22.76
C ASP A 171 -3.35 -7.55 -23.10
N ALA A 172 -3.96 -8.18 -22.10
CA ALA A 172 -4.67 -9.45 -22.24
C ALA A 172 -6.01 -9.34 -22.98
N ARG A 173 -6.53 -8.11 -23.17
CA ARG A 173 -7.81 -7.80 -23.82
C ARG A 173 -9.05 -8.37 -23.09
N VAL A 174 -8.88 -8.67 -21.81
CA VAL A 174 -9.91 -9.18 -20.93
C VAL A 174 -10.36 -8.05 -20.02
N ASP A 175 -11.26 -7.20 -20.51
CA ASP A 175 -11.82 -6.08 -19.73
C ASP A 175 -13.01 -6.51 -18.85
N ALA A 176 -13.43 -7.77 -18.96
CA ALA A 176 -14.50 -8.37 -18.15
C ALA A 176 -13.99 -9.01 -16.85
N LEU A 177 -12.80 -8.61 -16.38
CA LEU A 177 -12.54 -8.75 -14.97
C LEU A 177 -13.40 -7.69 -14.28
N PRO A 178 -14.06 -7.94 -13.14
CA PRO A 178 -14.67 -6.89 -12.34
C PRO A 178 -13.52 -6.03 -11.81
N THR A 179 -12.99 -5.19 -12.68
CA THR A 179 -11.92 -4.28 -12.37
C THR A 179 -12.53 -3.28 -11.42
N LEU A 180 -11.77 -2.94 -10.39
CA LEU A 180 -12.25 -2.03 -9.36
C LEU A 180 -12.30 -0.58 -9.88
N THR A 181 -12.20 -0.37 -11.20
CA THR A 181 -11.76 0.92 -11.74
C THR A 181 -12.23 1.19 -13.18
N ASP A 182 -13.40 1.78 -13.31
CA ASP A 182 -13.85 2.58 -14.45
C ASP A 182 -13.36 4.04 -14.34
N ILE A 183 -13.31 4.71 -15.49
CA ILE A 183 -13.03 6.14 -15.63
C ILE A 183 -14.29 6.83 -16.16
N TYR A 184 -14.83 7.77 -15.41
CA TYR A 184 -16.04 8.51 -15.73
C TYR A 184 -15.72 9.96 -16.05
N LYS A 185 -16.43 10.54 -17.02
CA LYS A 185 -16.58 11.99 -17.17
C LYS A 185 -17.74 12.43 -16.31
N LEU A 186 -17.50 13.41 -15.46
CA LEU A 186 -18.50 14.01 -14.59
C LEU A 186 -19.18 15.20 -15.25
N ALA A 187 -20.36 15.57 -14.74
CA ALA A 187 -21.18 16.67 -15.26
C ALA A 187 -20.46 18.04 -15.22
N ASP A 188 -19.50 18.21 -14.32
CA ASP A 188 -18.65 19.40 -14.22
C ASP A 188 -17.43 19.37 -15.17
N GLY A 189 -17.32 18.31 -16.00
CA GLY A 189 -16.24 18.12 -16.96
C GLY A 189 -14.99 17.43 -16.38
N THR A 190 -14.96 17.13 -15.08
CA THR A 190 -13.83 16.42 -14.46
C THR A 190 -13.86 14.92 -14.78
N THR A 191 -12.74 14.24 -14.51
CA THR A 191 -12.61 12.79 -14.68
C THR A 191 -12.52 12.11 -13.32
N GLU A 192 -13.37 11.12 -13.06
CA GLU A 192 -13.39 10.33 -11.84
C GLU A 192 -12.95 8.89 -12.11
N VAL A 193 -12.06 8.36 -11.30
CA VAL A 193 -11.62 6.97 -11.34
C VAL A 193 -12.34 6.22 -10.21
N ASN A 194 -13.27 5.29 -10.54
CA ASN A 194 -14.16 4.65 -9.56
C ASN A 194 -14.56 3.23 -9.99
N THR A 195 -15.12 2.40 -9.12
CA THR A 195 -15.57 1.04 -9.47
C THR A 195 -16.72 1.04 -10.50
N PRO A 196 -16.91 -0.05 -11.28
CA PRO A 196 -18.05 -0.24 -12.18
C PRO A 196 -19.43 -0.17 -11.52
N ALA A 197 -19.49 -0.29 -10.20
CA ALA A 197 -20.71 -0.03 -9.43
C ALA A 197 -21.18 1.43 -9.53
N ARG A 198 -20.32 2.39 -9.92
CA ARG A 198 -20.67 3.81 -10.09
C ARG A 198 -21.66 4.01 -11.24
N GLY A 199 -21.45 3.38 -12.39
CA GLY A 199 -22.37 3.45 -13.54
C GLY A 199 -23.66 2.63 -13.36
N ARG A 200 -23.69 1.71 -12.39
CA ARG A 200 -24.78 0.76 -12.17
C ARG A 200 -25.53 0.94 -10.85
N ARG A 201 -25.31 2.00 -10.06
CA ARG A 201 -26.18 2.32 -8.92
C ARG A 201 -27.48 2.95 -9.44
N PRO A 202 -28.65 2.30 -9.30
CA PRO A 202 -29.89 3.05 -9.24
C PRO A 202 -30.19 3.34 -7.77
N LEU A 203 -30.24 4.60 -7.35
CA LEU A 203 -30.91 4.90 -6.08
C LEU A 203 -31.78 6.15 -6.25
N PRO A 204 -33.10 5.98 -6.44
CA PRO A 204 -34.04 6.99 -5.99
C PRO A 204 -33.85 7.13 -4.46
N GLY A 205 -33.29 8.26 -4.02
CA GLY A 205 -33.30 8.66 -2.60
C GLY A 205 -31.97 8.62 -1.84
N ASP A 206 -30.81 8.35 -2.45
CA ASP A 206 -29.52 8.58 -1.77
C ASP A 206 -29.15 10.07 -1.86
N THR A 207 -29.54 10.84 -0.83
CA THR A 207 -29.27 12.28 -0.72
C THR A 207 -27.89 12.58 -0.11
N THR A 208 -27.08 11.56 0.17
CA THR A 208 -25.77 11.73 0.81
C THR A 208 -24.60 11.83 -0.18
N ASP A 209 -24.83 11.44 -1.43
CA ASP A 209 -23.83 11.57 -2.49
C ASP A 209 -23.84 12.99 -3.08
N THR A 210 -22.96 13.86 -2.58
CA THR A 210 -22.78 15.24 -3.07
C THR A 210 -21.90 15.34 -4.31
N ARG A 211 -21.44 14.21 -4.88
CA ARG A 211 -20.53 14.21 -6.04
C ARG A 211 -21.29 14.49 -7.34
N PRO A 212 -20.66 15.17 -8.32
CA PRO A 212 -21.26 15.40 -9.63
C PRO A 212 -21.66 14.09 -10.34
N ALA A 213 -22.76 14.11 -11.08
CA ALA A 213 -23.24 12.93 -11.81
C ALA A 213 -22.22 12.47 -12.85
N ALA A 214 -22.01 11.16 -12.96
CA ALA A 214 -21.28 10.58 -14.07
C ALA A 214 -22.14 10.67 -15.33
N ILE A 215 -21.65 11.38 -16.35
CA ILE A 215 -22.39 11.62 -17.61
C ILE A 215 -21.87 10.78 -18.77
N GLN A 216 -20.66 10.23 -18.66
CA GLN A 216 -20.07 9.38 -19.69
C GLN A 216 -19.06 8.43 -19.06
N LEU A 217 -19.10 7.15 -19.44
CA LEU A 217 -18.02 6.21 -19.17
C LEU A 217 -16.95 6.42 -20.25
N LEU A 218 -15.75 6.83 -19.84
CA LEU A 218 -14.63 7.12 -20.72
C LEU A 218 -13.76 5.89 -20.98
N ALA A 219 -13.58 5.05 -19.96
CA ALA A 219 -12.87 3.78 -20.07
C ALA A 219 -13.32 2.84 -18.95
N THR A 220 -13.28 1.54 -19.22
CA THR A 220 -13.39 0.48 -18.22
C THR A 220 -11.99 -0.06 -17.97
N GLY A 221 -11.62 -0.29 -16.70
CA GLY A 221 -10.34 -0.88 -16.33
C GLY A 221 -10.30 -2.38 -16.50
#